data_AF-A0A7J5YEX2-F1
#
_entry.id   AF-A0A7J5YEX2-F1
#
_cell.length_a   1.000
_cell.length_b   1.000
_cell.length_c   1.000
_cell.angle_alpha   90.00
_cell.angle_beta   90.00
_cell.angle_gamma   90.00
#
_symmetry.space_group_name_H-M   'P 1'
#
loop_
_entity.id
_entity.type
_entity.pdbx_description
1 polymer ?
#
loop_
_entity_poly.entity_id
_entity_poly.type
_entity_poly.pdbx_seq_one_letter_code
_entity_poly.pdbx_strand_id
1 'polypeptide(L)'
;MSGMQPGAGNHLIGVTHGPELPRGDEERSTEAEQEGEEEVKLVLHCPPIYPLPEGIKKMDRSETMCRYCGVSYLIFHEFHQLNSRVAQLEEELREQRGSTQREKAQREALELGRLEWERACHLEVQRHVEEKVKTTREELEESHRDTERAMREEFEQKKENMKEEYQKINKEKERIALRDVESERKKREELERKSEEREKVLSDALQKANKNVEELRKSFQQLEVRLGAAAASTKEEAEQGVCVRQRQALRSTLSVLRASGSELTDVRVLTGELKHSSLELQKMREEEERLTQQLMEQRRQSEKQLSREKHSESLHRDKLLRLKEELEEKHEMWLSCQQRYDTMQEQLSSWQQREAQMSRKYRTAEEEVTRLRETLEKTQEETRELRRD
;
A
#
# COMPACT_ATOMS: atom_id res chain seq x y z
N MET A 1 -15.29 42.40 -1.81
CA MET A 1 -13.82 42.38 -1.84
C MET A 1 -13.45 41.21 -2.73
N SER A 2 -13.17 41.42 -4.01
CA SER A 2 -11.81 41.76 -4.49
C SER A 2 -10.82 40.66 -4.09
N GLY A 3 -10.32 39.79 -4.96
CA GLY A 3 -10.44 39.69 -6.41
C GLY A 3 -9.11 39.27 -7.04
N MET A 4 -9.16 38.81 -8.30
CA MET A 4 -8.04 38.40 -9.16
C MET A 4 -7.62 36.91 -9.13
N GLN A 5 -7.27 36.47 -10.34
CA GLN A 5 -7.02 35.10 -10.79
C GLN A 5 -5.61 35.07 -11.43
N PRO A 6 -5.19 34.09 -12.26
CA PRO A 6 -3.90 33.42 -12.09
C PRO A 6 -2.74 34.01 -12.92
N GLY A 7 -1.51 33.71 -12.51
CA GLY A 7 -0.31 33.93 -13.32
C GLY A 7 -0.02 32.76 -14.26
N ALA A 8 -0.10 33.01 -15.57
CA ALA A 8 0.38 32.07 -16.59
C ALA A 8 1.89 32.23 -16.82
N GLY A 9 2.59 31.11 -17.02
CA GLY A 9 4.02 31.08 -17.36
C GLY A 9 4.26 30.24 -18.62
N ASN A 10 4.11 30.85 -19.80
CA ASN A 10 4.49 30.22 -21.05
C ASN A 10 6.02 30.13 -21.13
N HIS A 11 6.56 28.96 -21.42
CA HIS A 11 7.79 28.83 -22.23
C HIS A 11 7.54 27.84 -23.36
N LEU A 12 7.96 28.27 -24.55
CA LEU A 12 7.65 27.69 -25.85
C LEU A 12 8.99 27.65 -26.61
N ILE A 13 9.09 26.78 -27.62
CA ILE A 13 10.23 26.63 -28.54
C ILE A 13 11.44 25.88 -27.90
N GLY A 14 11.99 24.84 -28.51
CA GLY A 14 11.58 24.26 -29.80
C GLY A 14 12.12 22.86 -30.08
N VAL A 15 11.42 22.19 -30.99
CA VAL A 15 11.88 20.98 -31.68
C VAL A 15 12.84 21.43 -32.79
N THR A 16 14.04 20.87 -32.83
CA THR A 16 14.92 20.95 -34.00
C THR A 16 15.32 19.54 -34.43
N HIS A 17 15.07 19.24 -35.70
CA HIS A 17 15.52 18.03 -36.37
C HIS A 17 17.03 17.82 -36.21
N GLY A 18 17.46 16.57 -36.10
CA GLY A 18 18.86 16.22 -36.32
C GLY A 18 19.23 16.31 -37.81
N PRO A 19 20.51 16.52 -38.15
CA PRO A 19 21.06 16.11 -39.44
C PRO A 19 21.40 14.63 -39.42
N GLU A 20 21.04 13.92 -40.48
CA GLU A 20 21.60 12.60 -40.78
C GLU A 20 23.06 12.72 -41.27
N LEU A 21 23.78 11.59 -41.19
CA LEU A 21 25.04 11.27 -41.90
C LEU A 21 26.35 11.91 -41.39
N PRO A 22 27.52 11.25 -41.63
CA PRO A 22 27.71 10.07 -42.46
C PRO A 22 28.13 8.79 -41.71
N ARG A 23 27.87 7.64 -42.35
CA ARG A 23 28.80 6.50 -42.24
C ARG A 23 30.06 6.93 -42.98
N GLY A 24 31.14 7.15 -42.24
CA GLY A 24 32.49 7.28 -42.79
C GLY A 24 33.24 5.99 -42.48
N ASP A 25 33.78 5.34 -43.51
CA ASP A 25 34.58 4.14 -43.36
C ASP A 25 35.95 4.49 -42.76
N GLU A 26 36.25 4.01 -41.56
CA GLU A 26 37.62 3.97 -41.01
C GLU A 26 38.15 2.53 -40.90
N GLU A 27 37.80 1.68 -41.87
CA GLU A 27 38.66 0.55 -42.27
C GLU A 27 39.89 1.03 -43.07
N ARG A 28 40.61 2.02 -42.53
CA ARG A 28 41.93 2.44 -43.03
C ARG A 28 42.63 3.36 -42.02
N SER A 29 43.58 2.81 -41.25
CA SER A 29 44.83 3.46 -40.78
C SER A 29 45.55 2.66 -39.67
N THR A 30 45.73 1.34 -39.85
CA THR A 30 46.69 0.55 -39.05
C THR A 30 48.09 0.52 -39.68
N GLU A 31 48.44 1.55 -40.45
CA GLU A 31 49.70 1.65 -41.22
C GLU A 31 50.44 2.99 -40.99
N ALA A 32 49.97 3.84 -40.07
CA ALA A 32 50.48 5.21 -39.89
C ALA A 32 51.43 5.42 -38.67
N GLU A 33 51.84 4.34 -37.99
CA GLU A 33 52.86 4.38 -36.91
C GLU A 33 54.07 3.47 -37.24
N GLN A 34 54.46 3.38 -38.51
CA GLN A 34 55.71 2.75 -38.96
C GLN A 34 56.57 3.61 -39.90
N GLU A 35 56.36 4.93 -39.94
CA GLU A 35 57.21 5.87 -40.67
C GLU A 35 57.70 6.98 -39.72
N GLY A 36 58.82 6.73 -39.04
CA GLY A 36 59.34 7.65 -38.01
C GLY A 36 60.68 7.27 -37.35
N GLU A 37 61.17 6.05 -37.53
CA GLU A 37 62.52 5.62 -37.10
C GLU A 37 63.33 5.11 -38.29
N GLU A 38 63.60 5.98 -39.27
CA GLU A 38 64.73 5.76 -40.18
C GLU A 38 66.03 6.01 -39.41
N GLU A 39 66.38 5.05 -38.55
CA GLU A 39 67.66 4.96 -37.87
C GLU A 39 68.74 4.99 -38.95
N VAL A 40 69.53 6.08 -39.01
CA VAL A 40 70.69 6.21 -39.89
C VAL A 40 71.74 5.20 -39.44
N LYS A 41 71.55 3.96 -39.89
CA LYS A 41 72.38 2.81 -39.59
C LYS A 41 73.64 2.93 -40.41
N LEU A 42 74.51 3.82 -39.94
CA LEU A 42 75.86 4.03 -40.44
C LEU A 42 76.62 2.73 -40.19
N VAL A 43 76.55 1.80 -41.16
CA VAL A 43 77.25 0.51 -41.13
C VAL A 43 78.74 0.80 -41.26
N LEU A 44 79.37 1.15 -40.14
CA LEU A 44 80.81 1.08 -39.99
C LEU A 44 81.20 -0.37 -40.27
N HIS A 45 81.94 -0.57 -41.35
CA HIS A 45 82.42 -1.89 -41.75
C HIS A 45 83.56 -2.30 -40.80
N CYS A 46 83.19 -2.77 -39.60
CA CYS A 46 84.11 -3.31 -38.63
C CYS A 46 84.68 -4.64 -39.16
N PRO A 47 86.01 -4.80 -39.25
CA PRO A 47 86.62 -6.10 -39.53
C PRO A 47 86.21 -7.13 -38.47
N PRO A 48 86.21 -8.44 -38.78
CA PRO A 48 85.90 -9.46 -37.79
C PRO A 48 86.85 -9.38 -36.58
N ILE A 49 86.28 -9.08 -35.40
CA ILE A 49 87.05 -8.92 -34.16
C ILE A 49 87.22 -10.29 -33.51
N TYR A 50 88.43 -10.81 -33.58
CA TYR A 50 88.84 -12.03 -32.90
C TYR A 50 89.05 -11.78 -31.39
N PRO A 51 88.82 -12.79 -30.53
CA PRO A 51 89.06 -12.65 -29.09
C PRO A 51 90.55 -12.37 -28.81
N LEU A 52 90.82 -11.35 -28.00
CA LEU A 52 92.18 -10.98 -27.61
C LEU A 52 92.87 -12.10 -26.80
N PRO A 53 94.14 -12.42 -27.10
CA PRO A 53 94.94 -13.34 -26.31
C PRO A 53 95.00 -12.94 -24.84
N GLU A 54 95.01 -13.95 -23.96
CA GLU A 54 94.87 -13.78 -22.52
C GLU A 54 95.98 -12.93 -21.88
N GLY A 55 97.18 -12.92 -22.46
CA GLY A 55 98.28 -12.07 -22.01
C GLY A 55 97.95 -10.58 -22.18
N ILE A 56 97.45 -10.18 -23.36
CA ILE A 56 97.09 -8.78 -23.65
C ILE A 56 95.85 -8.37 -22.84
N LYS A 57 94.90 -9.28 -22.66
CA LYS A 57 93.69 -9.06 -21.85
C LYS A 57 93.97 -8.87 -20.34
N LYS A 58 95.17 -9.27 -19.86
CA LYS A 58 95.61 -9.17 -18.46
C LYS A 58 96.67 -8.08 -18.23
N MET A 59 97.08 -7.34 -19.27
CA MET A 59 98.01 -6.22 -19.12
C MET A 59 97.42 -5.12 -18.24
N ASP A 60 98.28 -4.42 -17.50
CA ASP A 60 97.83 -3.29 -16.69
C ASP A 60 97.43 -2.11 -17.59
N ARG A 61 96.47 -1.30 -17.12
CA ARG A 61 95.96 -0.15 -17.88
C ARG A 61 97.04 0.88 -18.18
N SER A 62 98.08 0.95 -17.35
CA SER A 62 99.27 1.78 -17.58
C SER A 62 100.17 1.30 -18.74
N GLU A 63 100.07 0.03 -19.13
CA GLU A 63 100.84 -0.57 -20.23
C GLU A 63 100.09 -0.50 -21.57
N THR A 64 98.75 -0.50 -21.54
CA THR A 64 97.92 -0.43 -22.75
C THR A 64 97.69 0.98 -23.27
N MET A 65 98.10 2.03 -22.54
CA MET A 65 97.96 3.43 -22.97
C MET A 65 99.17 3.98 -23.72
N CYS A 66 98.92 4.76 -24.77
CA CYS A 66 99.96 5.54 -25.44
C CYS A 66 100.47 6.68 -24.54
N ARG A 67 101.78 6.75 -24.30
CA ARG A 67 102.42 7.78 -23.45
C ARG A 67 102.32 9.21 -24.00
N TYR A 68 102.00 9.40 -25.27
CA TYR A 68 101.93 10.72 -25.91
C TYR A 68 100.51 11.29 -26.00
N CYS A 69 99.49 10.44 -26.18
CA CYS A 69 98.09 10.88 -26.33
C CYS A 69 97.11 10.27 -25.33
N GLY A 70 97.55 9.36 -24.45
CA GLY A 70 96.72 8.72 -23.42
C GLY A 70 95.71 7.67 -23.93
N VAL A 71 95.55 7.52 -25.25
CA VAL A 71 94.59 6.58 -25.85
C VAL A 71 95.07 5.14 -25.65
N SER A 72 94.14 4.24 -25.31
CA SER A 72 94.38 2.79 -25.23
C SER A 72 94.67 2.21 -26.62
N TYR A 73 95.73 1.41 -26.75
CA TYR A 73 95.98 0.61 -27.97
C TYR A 73 94.87 -0.43 -28.22
N LEU A 74 94.00 -0.69 -27.23
CA LEU A 74 92.84 -1.58 -27.33
C LEU A 74 91.51 -0.82 -27.56
N ILE A 75 91.54 0.48 -27.87
CA ILE A 75 90.36 1.34 -27.98
C ILE A 75 89.24 0.77 -28.86
N PHE A 76 89.57 0.13 -30.00
CA PHE A 76 88.56 -0.51 -30.87
C PHE A 76 87.89 -1.73 -30.22
N HIS A 77 88.62 -2.50 -29.41
CA HIS A 77 88.05 -3.63 -28.67
C HIS A 77 87.21 -3.17 -27.48
N GLU A 78 87.67 -2.14 -26.77
CA GLU A 78 86.91 -1.49 -25.70
C GLU A 78 85.59 -0.91 -26.23
N PHE A 79 85.64 -0.19 -27.35
CA PHE A 79 84.46 0.34 -28.05
C PHE A 79 83.52 -0.77 -28.53
N HIS A 80 84.04 -1.86 -29.12
CA HIS A 80 83.20 -2.99 -29.53
C HIS A 80 82.54 -3.70 -28.34
N GLN A 81 83.26 -3.91 -27.23
CA GLN A 81 82.66 -4.48 -26.02
C GLN A 81 81.54 -3.59 -25.46
N LEU A 82 81.75 -2.27 -25.47
CA LEU A 82 80.73 -1.31 -25.03
C LEU A 82 79.51 -1.34 -25.95
N ASN A 83 79.68 -1.27 -27.27
CA ASN A 83 78.58 -1.34 -28.22
C ASN A 83 77.81 -2.67 -28.14
N SER A 84 78.50 -3.79 -27.94
CA SER A 84 77.85 -5.10 -27.73
C SER A 84 76.99 -5.11 -26.47
N ARG A 85 77.45 -4.48 -25.38
CA ARG A 85 76.67 -4.35 -24.14
C ARG A 85 75.51 -3.36 -24.26
N VAL A 86 75.70 -2.26 -24.98
CA VAL A 86 74.64 -1.28 -25.26
C VAL A 86 73.52 -1.97 -26.07
N ALA A 87 73.85 -2.66 -27.17
CA ALA A 87 72.87 -3.39 -27.96
C ALA A 87 72.14 -4.49 -27.17
N GLN A 88 72.82 -5.17 -26.24
CA GLN A 88 72.19 -6.13 -25.32
C GLN A 88 71.20 -5.45 -24.37
N LEU A 89 71.59 -4.35 -23.74
CA LEU A 89 70.72 -3.59 -22.83
C LEU A 89 69.54 -2.93 -23.56
N GLU A 90 69.72 -2.51 -24.82
CA GLU A 90 68.65 -1.99 -25.67
C GLU A 90 67.62 -3.06 -26.03
N GLU A 91 68.07 -4.30 -26.31
CA GLU A 91 67.17 -5.44 -26.53
C GLU A 91 66.41 -5.82 -25.26
N GLU A 92 67.10 -5.93 -24.11
CA GLU A 92 66.48 -6.20 -22.81
C GLU A 92 65.44 -5.13 -22.45
N LEU A 93 65.73 -3.85 -22.69
CA LEU A 93 64.77 -2.76 -22.49
C LEU A 93 63.57 -2.84 -23.46
N ARG A 94 63.79 -3.25 -24.72
CA ARG A 94 62.71 -3.44 -25.70
C ARG A 94 61.79 -4.59 -25.30
N GLU A 95 62.37 -5.72 -24.87
CA GLU A 95 61.60 -6.86 -24.37
C GLU A 95 60.82 -6.51 -23.09
N GLN A 96 61.42 -5.79 -22.15
CA GLN A 96 60.74 -5.32 -20.93
C GLN A 96 59.60 -4.34 -21.21
N ARG A 97 59.75 -3.44 -22.20
CA ARG A 97 58.64 -2.57 -22.65
C ARG A 97 57.52 -3.40 -23.27
N GLY A 98 57.85 -4.36 -24.13
CA GLY A 98 56.88 -5.24 -24.78
C GLY A 98 56.18 -6.22 -23.82
N SER A 99 56.83 -6.67 -22.74
CA SER A 99 56.19 -7.46 -21.69
C SER A 99 55.26 -6.60 -20.84
N THR A 100 55.70 -5.41 -20.43
CA THR A 100 54.89 -4.44 -19.66
C THR A 100 53.64 -4.01 -20.43
N GLN A 101 53.74 -3.75 -21.74
CA GLN A 101 52.58 -3.43 -22.58
C GLN A 101 51.60 -4.59 -22.69
N ARG A 102 52.08 -5.83 -22.89
CA ARG A 102 51.22 -7.03 -22.93
C ARG A 102 50.51 -7.27 -21.60
N GLU A 103 51.21 -7.11 -20.47
CA GLU A 103 50.60 -7.24 -19.16
C GLU A 103 49.57 -6.13 -18.89
N LYS A 104 49.86 -4.88 -19.28
CA LYS A 104 48.91 -3.77 -19.21
C LYS A 104 47.63 -4.07 -19.99
N ALA A 105 47.76 -4.46 -21.26
CA ALA A 105 46.61 -4.81 -22.11
C ALA A 105 45.81 -5.99 -21.55
N GLN A 106 46.48 -6.99 -20.96
CA GLN A 106 45.81 -8.11 -20.29
C GLN A 106 45.02 -7.67 -19.05
N ARG A 107 45.55 -6.75 -18.24
CA ARG A 107 44.85 -6.18 -17.08
C ARG A 107 43.64 -5.35 -17.50
N GLU A 108 43.79 -4.52 -18.54
CA GLU A 108 42.70 -3.71 -19.11
C GLU A 108 41.57 -4.59 -19.68
N ALA A 109 41.89 -5.68 -20.39
CA ALA A 109 40.91 -6.64 -20.87
C ALA A 109 40.14 -7.36 -19.74
N LEU A 110 40.83 -7.72 -18.65
CA LEU A 110 40.19 -8.32 -17.46
C LEU A 110 39.30 -7.32 -16.72
N GLU A 111 39.69 -6.06 -16.63
CA GLU A 111 38.87 -4.99 -16.05
C GLU A 111 37.63 -4.70 -16.88
N LEU A 112 37.75 -4.65 -18.21
CA LEU A 112 36.60 -4.53 -19.11
C LEU A 112 35.61 -5.69 -18.93
N GLY A 113 36.11 -6.93 -18.92
CA GLY A 113 35.28 -8.12 -18.69
C GLY A 113 34.59 -8.13 -17.32
N ARG A 114 35.26 -7.64 -16.27
CA ARG A 114 34.65 -7.45 -14.93
C ARG A 114 33.47 -6.47 -15.00
N LEU A 115 33.66 -5.30 -15.62
CA LEU A 115 32.62 -4.28 -15.76
C LEU A 115 31.45 -4.74 -16.62
N GLU A 116 31.69 -5.53 -17.67
CA GLU A 116 30.65 -6.15 -18.48
C GLU A 116 29.83 -7.17 -17.68
N TRP A 117 30.49 -8.00 -16.88
CA TRP A 117 29.83 -8.95 -15.99
C TRP A 117 29.01 -8.25 -14.90
N GLU A 118 29.55 -7.21 -14.25
CA GLU A 118 28.85 -6.39 -13.26
C GLU A 118 27.58 -5.73 -13.84
N ARG A 119 27.65 -5.23 -15.09
CA ARG A 119 26.50 -4.70 -15.84
C ARG A 119 25.46 -5.78 -16.15
N ALA A 120 25.89 -6.95 -16.62
CA ALA A 120 25.00 -8.07 -16.91
C ALA A 120 24.27 -8.57 -15.64
N CYS A 121 24.98 -8.68 -14.52
CA CYS A 121 24.38 -9.05 -13.24
C CYS A 121 23.37 -8.01 -12.73
N HIS A 122 23.63 -6.71 -12.90
CA HIS A 122 22.64 -5.67 -12.56
C HIS A 122 21.36 -5.79 -13.38
N LEU A 123 21.48 -5.99 -14.70
CA LEU A 123 20.32 -6.17 -15.59
C LEU A 123 19.51 -7.45 -15.26
N GLU A 124 20.19 -8.54 -14.93
CA GLU A 124 19.56 -9.80 -14.52
C GLU A 124 18.79 -9.65 -13.19
N VAL A 125 19.43 -9.02 -12.19
CA VAL A 125 18.79 -8.73 -10.89
C VAL A 125 17.61 -7.78 -11.07
N GLN A 126 17.75 -6.74 -11.87
CA GLN A 126 16.67 -5.80 -12.18
C GLN A 126 15.48 -6.54 -12.82
N ARG A 127 15.71 -7.36 -13.85
CA ARG A 127 14.64 -8.12 -14.52
C ARG A 127 13.90 -9.04 -13.55
N HIS A 128 14.61 -9.76 -12.69
CA HIS A 128 14.01 -10.65 -11.69
C HIS A 128 13.24 -9.88 -10.58
N VAL A 129 13.67 -8.65 -10.24
CA VAL A 129 12.91 -7.76 -9.33
C VAL A 129 11.64 -7.26 -10.02
N GLU A 130 11.72 -6.79 -11.26
CA GLU A 130 10.56 -6.34 -12.05
C GLU A 130 9.54 -7.45 -12.26
N GLU A 131 10.00 -8.67 -12.58
CA GLU A 131 9.16 -9.86 -12.70
C GLU A 131 8.46 -10.20 -11.39
N LYS A 132 9.17 -10.23 -10.25
CA LYS A 132 8.56 -10.45 -8.93
C LYS A 132 7.57 -9.37 -8.52
N VAL A 133 7.86 -8.11 -8.82
CA VAL A 133 6.92 -6.99 -8.58
C VAL A 133 5.67 -7.15 -9.45
N LYS A 134 5.82 -7.59 -10.70
CA LYS A 134 4.69 -7.88 -11.59
C LYS A 134 3.84 -9.04 -11.07
N THR A 135 4.45 -10.19 -10.73
CA THR A 135 3.71 -11.36 -10.23
C THR A 135 2.97 -11.04 -8.93
N THR A 136 3.64 -10.43 -7.94
CA THR A 136 2.99 -10.09 -6.65
C THR A 136 1.88 -9.05 -6.81
N ARG A 137 1.98 -8.15 -7.81
CA ARG A 137 0.91 -7.24 -8.18
C ARG A 137 -0.28 -7.97 -8.81
N GLU A 138 -0.03 -8.89 -9.74
CA GLU A 138 -1.08 -9.68 -10.41
C GLU A 138 -1.85 -10.56 -9.40
N GLU A 139 -1.14 -11.21 -8.46
CA GLU A 139 -1.72 -11.96 -7.34
C GLU A 139 -2.60 -11.08 -6.43
N LEU A 140 -2.14 -9.86 -6.11
CA LEU A 140 -2.91 -8.92 -5.29
C LEU A 140 -4.16 -8.40 -6.03
N GLU A 141 -4.06 -8.12 -7.33
CA GLU A 141 -5.19 -7.72 -8.17
C GLU A 141 -6.20 -8.87 -8.36
N GLU A 142 -5.76 -10.13 -8.40
CA GLU A 142 -6.64 -11.31 -8.38
C GLU A 142 -7.34 -11.48 -7.03
N SER A 143 -6.61 -11.44 -5.91
CA SER A 143 -7.17 -11.53 -4.56
C SER A 143 -8.20 -10.42 -4.27
N HIS A 144 -7.95 -9.19 -4.74
CA HIS A 144 -8.93 -8.10 -4.67
C HIS A 144 -10.19 -8.42 -5.49
N ARG A 145 -10.06 -8.94 -6.71
CA ARG A 145 -11.21 -9.33 -7.54
C ARG A 145 -12.02 -10.47 -6.94
N ASP A 146 -11.38 -11.43 -6.28
CA ASP A 146 -12.04 -12.55 -5.62
C ASP A 146 -12.78 -12.12 -4.35
N THR A 147 -12.17 -11.27 -3.51
CA THR A 147 -12.84 -10.70 -2.34
C THR A 147 -14.01 -9.79 -2.74
N GLU A 148 -13.88 -9.00 -3.80
CA GLU A 148 -14.99 -8.22 -4.36
C GLU A 148 -16.13 -9.12 -4.88
N ARG A 149 -15.79 -10.23 -5.56
CA ARG A 149 -16.77 -11.21 -6.04
C ARG A 149 -17.53 -11.85 -4.88
N ALA A 150 -16.83 -12.32 -3.85
CA ALA A 150 -17.43 -12.90 -2.65
C ALA A 150 -18.39 -11.92 -1.95
N MET A 151 -17.98 -10.65 -1.77
CA MET A 151 -18.83 -9.61 -1.19
C MET A 151 -20.11 -9.34 -2.01
N ARG A 152 -20.02 -9.42 -3.35
CA ARG A 152 -21.19 -9.30 -4.25
C ARG A 152 -22.13 -10.51 -4.14
N GLU A 153 -21.57 -11.72 -4.06
CA GLU A 153 -22.32 -12.96 -3.89
C GLU A 153 -23.03 -13.02 -2.53
N GLU A 154 -22.36 -12.65 -1.43
CA GLU A 154 -22.97 -12.53 -0.10
C GLU A 154 -24.13 -11.52 -0.09
N PHE A 155 -23.97 -10.38 -0.77
CA PHE A 155 -25.01 -9.36 -0.85
C PHE A 155 -26.25 -9.85 -1.61
N GLU A 156 -26.07 -10.50 -2.76
CA GLU A 156 -27.17 -11.07 -3.53
C GLU A 156 -27.85 -12.24 -2.81
N GLN A 157 -27.08 -13.12 -2.14
CA GLN A 157 -27.64 -14.19 -1.31
C GLN A 157 -28.47 -13.61 -0.14
N LYS A 158 -27.99 -12.55 0.52
CA LYS A 158 -28.73 -11.87 1.60
C LYS A 158 -30.01 -11.21 1.08
N LYS A 159 -29.98 -10.65 -0.13
CA LYS A 159 -31.13 -10.03 -0.81
C LYS A 159 -32.20 -11.06 -1.18
N GLU A 160 -31.82 -12.21 -1.75
CA GLU A 160 -32.78 -13.29 -2.03
C GLU A 160 -33.31 -13.94 -0.73
N ASN A 161 -32.48 -14.16 0.29
CA ASN A 161 -32.93 -14.61 1.61
C ASN A 161 -34.00 -13.67 2.21
N MET A 162 -33.74 -12.35 2.20
CA MET A 162 -34.68 -11.33 2.69
C MET A 162 -36.00 -11.33 1.91
N LYS A 163 -35.93 -11.53 0.59
CA LYS A 163 -37.09 -11.62 -0.31
C LYS A 163 -37.91 -12.89 -0.05
N GLU A 164 -37.26 -14.03 0.22
CA GLU A 164 -37.94 -15.25 0.67
C GLU A 164 -38.63 -15.06 2.03
N GLU A 165 -37.96 -14.45 3.00
CA GLU A 165 -38.54 -14.14 4.31
C GLU A 165 -39.78 -13.25 4.17
N TYR A 166 -39.69 -12.19 3.36
CA TYR A 166 -40.83 -11.33 3.05
C TYR A 166 -42.00 -12.11 2.42
N GLN A 167 -41.73 -13.02 1.47
CA GLN A 167 -42.76 -13.88 0.89
C GLN A 167 -43.38 -14.86 1.90
N LYS A 168 -42.56 -15.43 2.81
CA LYS A 168 -43.04 -16.31 3.89
C LYS A 168 -43.96 -15.53 4.84
N ILE A 169 -43.57 -14.32 5.24
CA ILE A 169 -44.38 -13.42 6.07
C ILE A 169 -45.69 -13.05 5.36
N ASN A 170 -45.65 -12.72 4.07
CA ASN A 170 -46.86 -12.36 3.33
C ASN A 170 -47.86 -13.53 3.23
N LYS A 171 -47.38 -14.74 2.91
CA LYS A 171 -48.21 -15.95 2.86
C LYS A 171 -48.84 -16.29 4.22
N GLU A 172 -48.14 -16.06 5.33
CA GLU A 172 -48.73 -16.29 6.65
C GLU A 172 -49.73 -15.18 7.04
N LYS A 173 -49.49 -13.92 6.66
CA LYS A 173 -50.49 -12.84 6.80
C LYS A 173 -51.78 -13.15 6.04
N GLU A 174 -51.69 -13.65 4.81
CA GLU A 174 -52.84 -14.10 4.01
C GLU A 174 -53.61 -15.23 4.71
N ARG A 175 -52.91 -16.22 5.28
CA ARG A 175 -53.53 -17.32 6.06
C ARG A 175 -54.21 -16.85 7.34
N ILE A 176 -53.62 -15.87 8.04
CA ILE A 176 -54.26 -15.25 9.22
C ILE A 176 -55.53 -14.53 8.79
N ALA A 177 -55.46 -13.67 7.77
CA ALA A 177 -56.62 -12.93 7.26
C ALA A 177 -57.76 -13.86 6.80
N LEU A 178 -57.46 -14.99 6.14
CA LEU A 178 -58.46 -15.99 5.76
C LEU A 178 -59.14 -16.63 6.97
N ARG A 179 -58.39 -16.97 8.03
CA ARG A 179 -58.94 -17.51 9.29
C ARG A 179 -59.82 -16.49 10.01
N ASP A 180 -59.42 -15.22 10.01
CA ASP A 180 -60.21 -14.13 10.61
C ASP A 180 -61.51 -13.90 9.83
N VAL A 181 -61.47 -13.88 8.50
CA VAL A 181 -62.67 -13.79 7.64
C VAL A 181 -63.61 -14.98 7.88
N GLU A 182 -63.11 -16.20 8.00
CA GLU A 182 -63.94 -17.38 8.30
C GLU A 182 -64.55 -17.32 9.71
N SER A 183 -63.79 -16.84 10.69
CA SER A 183 -64.26 -16.59 12.07
C SER A 183 -65.39 -15.55 12.10
N GLU A 184 -65.22 -14.43 11.41
CA GLU A 184 -66.26 -13.41 11.27
C GLU A 184 -67.48 -13.91 10.49
N ARG A 185 -67.30 -14.77 9.49
CA ARG A 185 -68.42 -15.41 8.77
C ARG A 185 -69.26 -16.28 9.72
N LYS A 186 -68.62 -17.12 10.53
CA LYS A 186 -69.30 -17.97 11.54
C LYS A 186 -70.03 -17.14 12.59
N LYS A 187 -69.45 -16.03 13.05
CA LYS A 187 -70.13 -15.08 13.96
C LYS A 187 -71.37 -14.45 13.32
N ARG A 188 -71.31 -14.09 12.02
CA ARG A 188 -72.45 -13.55 11.27
C ARG A 188 -73.56 -14.60 11.12
N GLU A 189 -73.23 -15.82 10.69
CA GLU A 189 -74.15 -16.96 10.61
C GLU A 189 -74.84 -17.23 11.97
N GLU A 190 -74.09 -17.16 13.09
CA GLU A 190 -74.67 -17.35 14.43
C GLU A 190 -75.58 -16.19 14.87
N LEU A 191 -75.23 -14.95 14.53
CA LEU A 191 -76.06 -13.77 14.80
C LEU A 191 -77.35 -13.77 13.96
N GLU A 192 -77.26 -14.20 12.71
CA GLU A 192 -78.39 -14.37 11.79
C GLU A 192 -79.37 -15.40 12.34
N ARG A 193 -78.91 -16.61 12.68
CA ARG A 193 -79.76 -17.64 13.34
C ARG A 193 -80.41 -17.12 14.64
N LYS A 194 -79.67 -16.40 15.48
CA LYS A 194 -80.23 -15.77 16.71
C LYS A 194 -81.26 -14.68 16.39
N SER A 195 -81.15 -14.02 15.24
CA SER A 195 -82.14 -13.04 14.77
C SER A 195 -83.41 -13.74 14.27
N GLU A 196 -83.27 -14.77 13.43
CA GLU A 196 -84.40 -15.60 12.96
C GLU A 196 -85.16 -16.23 14.14
N GLU A 197 -84.46 -16.76 15.14
CA GLU A 197 -85.06 -17.31 16.37
C GLU A 197 -85.86 -16.24 17.13
N ARG A 198 -85.34 -15.02 17.26
CA ARG A 198 -86.04 -13.89 17.90
C ARG A 198 -87.25 -13.45 17.08
N GLU A 199 -87.11 -13.35 15.76
CA GLU A 199 -88.19 -12.96 14.85
C GLU A 199 -89.33 -13.98 14.88
N LYS A 200 -89.00 -15.28 14.93
CA LYS A 200 -89.99 -16.35 15.10
C LYS A 200 -90.72 -16.22 16.45
N VAL A 201 -90.00 -16.05 17.56
CA VAL A 201 -90.60 -15.86 18.89
C VAL A 201 -91.49 -14.59 18.93
N LEU A 202 -91.05 -13.50 18.31
CA LEU A 202 -91.85 -12.27 18.19
C LEU A 202 -93.10 -12.48 17.32
N SER A 203 -92.99 -13.23 16.23
CA SER A 203 -94.11 -13.57 15.35
C SER A 203 -95.15 -14.47 16.05
N ASP A 204 -94.69 -15.49 16.78
CA ASP A 204 -95.54 -16.36 17.61
C ASP A 204 -96.24 -15.55 18.72
N ALA A 205 -95.50 -14.65 19.38
CA ALA A 205 -96.04 -13.76 20.41
C ALA A 205 -97.05 -12.76 19.84
N LEU A 206 -96.79 -12.19 18.66
CA LEU A 206 -97.71 -11.29 17.95
C LEU A 206 -98.98 -12.04 17.52
N GLN A 207 -98.85 -13.25 16.98
CA GLN A 207 -100.01 -14.07 16.61
C GLN A 207 -100.85 -14.44 17.83
N LYS A 208 -100.22 -14.76 18.96
CA LYS A 208 -100.91 -15.00 20.24
C LYS A 208 -101.58 -13.73 20.77
N ALA A 209 -100.91 -12.58 20.72
CA ALA A 209 -101.49 -11.30 21.12
C ALA A 209 -102.70 -10.93 20.26
N ASN A 210 -102.64 -11.14 18.94
CA ASN A 210 -103.75 -10.93 18.02
C ASN A 210 -104.95 -11.85 18.34
N LYS A 211 -104.72 -13.14 18.60
CA LYS A 211 -105.76 -14.06 19.08
C LYS A 211 -106.38 -13.59 20.39
N ASN A 212 -105.57 -13.20 21.37
CA ASN A 212 -106.04 -12.64 22.63
C ASN A 212 -106.84 -11.34 22.44
N VAL A 213 -106.47 -10.48 21.48
CA VAL A 213 -107.21 -9.25 21.14
C VAL A 213 -108.54 -9.58 20.45
N GLU A 214 -108.62 -10.61 19.61
CA GLU A 214 -109.89 -11.10 19.05
C GLU A 214 -110.79 -11.72 20.12
N GLU A 215 -110.23 -12.50 21.05
CA GLU A 215 -110.94 -13.03 22.21
C GLU A 215 -111.42 -11.91 23.14
N LEU A 216 -110.59 -10.92 23.41
CA LEU A 216 -110.96 -9.72 24.18
C LEU A 216 -112.02 -8.89 23.44
N ARG A 217 -111.98 -8.76 22.10
CA ARG A 217 -113.06 -8.12 21.33
C ARG A 217 -114.38 -8.88 21.46
N LYS A 218 -114.37 -10.20 21.37
CA LYS A 218 -115.57 -11.05 21.62
C LYS A 218 -116.06 -10.89 23.06
N SER A 219 -115.14 -10.82 24.02
CA SER A 219 -115.44 -10.63 25.44
C SER A 219 -115.95 -9.22 25.73
N PHE A 220 -115.45 -8.19 25.03
CA PHE A 220 -115.95 -6.82 25.11
C PHE A 220 -117.34 -6.70 24.50
N GLN A 221 -117.62 -7.36 23.36
CA GLN A 221 -118.99 -7.44 22.82
C GLN A 221 -119.95 -8.13 23.81
N GLN A 222 -119.51 -9.22 24.46
CA GLN A 222 -120.27 -9.85 25.55
C GLN A 222 -120.42 -8.95 26.78
N LEU A 223 -119.41 -8.13 27.10
CA LEU A 223 -119.43 -7.19 28.23
C LEU A 223 -120.20 -5.91 27.92
N GLU A 224 -120.30 -5.45 26.67
CA GLU A 224 -121.22 -4.38 26.26
C GLU A 224 -122.67 -4.84 26.43
N VAL A 225 -122.98 -6.08 26.01
CA VAL A 225 -124.28 -6.73 26.29
C VAL A 225 -124.55 -6.86 27.79
N ARG A 226 -123.53 -7.13 28.62
CA ARG A 226 -123.68 -7.22 30.09
C ARG A 226 -123.65 -5.89 30.82
N LEU A 227 -122.97 -4.86 30.31
CA LEU A 227 -122.94 -3.50 30.89
C LEU A 227 -124.18 -2.70 30.51
N GLY A 228 -124.83 -3.03 29.38
CA GLY A 228 -126.23 -2.68 29.14
C GLY A 228 -127.21 -3.28 30.17
N ALA A 229 -126.77 -4.26 30.98
CA ALA A 229 -127.56 -4.93 32.01
C ALA A 229 -127.03 -4.76 33.45
N ALA A 230 -125.91 -4.04 33.66
CA ALA A 230 -125.20 -3.99 34.96
C ALA A 230 -124.72 -2.58 35.34
N ALA A 231 -125.49 -1.54 34.99
CA ALA A 231 -125.26 -0.17 35.43
C ALA A 231 -126.05 0.18 36.72
N ALA A 232 -125.73 -0.50 37.84
CA ALA A 232 -126.22 -0.14 39.18
C ALA A 232 -125.29 -0.69 40.30
N SER A 233 -125.05 0.09 41.38
CA SER A 233 -124.21 -0.18 42.58
C SER A 233 -122.65 -0.11 42.40
N THR A 234 -121.91 0.97 42.74
CA THR A 234 -121.44 1.53 44.06
C THR A 234 -120.17 0.85 44.68
N LYS A 235 -118.96 1.49 44.77
CA LYS A 235 -118.33 2.33 45.87
C LYS A 235 -117.72 1.53 47.07
N GLU A 236 -116.61 1.86 47.79
CA GLU A 236 -115.50 2.87 47.73
C GLU A 236 -114.36 2.63 48.80
N GLU A 237 -113.17 3.30 48.65
CA GLU A 237 -112.15 3.74 49.68
C GLU A 237 -111.46 2.74 50.69
N ALA A 238 -110.36 3.00 51.46
CA ALA A 238 -109.12 3.82 51.33
C ALA A 238 -108.01 3.49 52.43
N GLU A 239 -106.72 3.68 52.08
CA GLU A 239 -105.53 4.25 52.82
C GLU A 239 -104.79 3.75 54.12
N GLN A 240 -103.49 4.15 54.20
CA GLN A 240 -102.51 4.28 55.35
C GLN A 240 -101.95 3.01 56.07
N GLY A 241 -100.80 3.00 56.77
CA GLY A 241 -99.70 3.98 56.99
C GLY A 241 -98.78 3.60 58.19
N VAL A 242 -97.52 4.11 58.25
CA VAL A 242 -96.54 4.06 59.39
C VAL A 242 -95.72 2.76 59.64
N CYS A 243 -94.50 2.66 59.05
CA CYS A 243 -93.41 1.77 59.53
C CYS A 243 -92.00 2.26 59.10
N VAL A 244 -91.64 3.51 59.41
CA VAL A 244 -90.43 4.16 58.83
C VAL A 244 -89.31 4.46 59.85
N ARG A 245 -89.64 4.86 61.09
CA ARG A 245 -88.64 5.49 61.99
C ARG A 245 -87.69 4.51 62.69
N GLN A 246 -88.12 3.29 63.02
CA GLN A 246 -87.26 2.29 63.68
C GLN A 246 -86.23 1.67 62.72
N ARG A 247 -86.53 1.67 61.41
CA ARG A 247 -85.65 1.20 60.33
C ARG A 247 -84.45 2.11 60.06
N GLN A 248 -84.48 3.34 60.59
CA GLN A 248 -83.47 4.37 60.32
C GLN A 248 -82.31 4.32 61.33
N ALA A 249 -82.56 4.01 62.61
CA ALA A 249 -81.53 3.87 63.64
C ALA A 249 -80.59 2.66 63.40
N LEU A 250 -81.15 1.51 63.00
CA LEU A 250 -80.36 0.33 62.64
C LEU A 250 -79.53 0.53 61.36
N ARG A 251 -79.99 1.38 60.43
CA ARG A 251 -79.21 1.76 59.23
C ARG A 251 -77.95 2.54 59.60
N SER A 252 -78.02 3.49 60.54
CA SER A 252 -76.85 4.28 60.97
C SER A 252 -75.73 3.41 61.56
N THR A 253 -76.05 2.50 62.50
CA THR A 253 -75.02 1.66 63.13
C THR A 253 -74.41 0.64 62.15
N LEU A 254 -75.22 0.08 61.24
CA LEU A 254 -74.72 -0.74 60.13
C LEU A 254 -73.84 0.06 59.16
N SER A 255 -74.11 1.36 58.97
CA SER A 255 -73.29 2.20 58.10
C SER A 255 -71.90 2.45 58.68
N VAL A 256 -71.78 2.64 60.00
CA VAL A 256 -70.47 2.81 60.67
C VAL A 256 -69.66 1.51 60.65
N LEU A 257 -70.26 0.37 61.01
CA LEU A 257 -69.58 -0.93 60.92
C LEU A 257 -69.18 -1.30 59.48
N ARG A 258 -69.96 -0.87 58.49
CA ARG A 258 -69.63 -1.04 57.07
C ARG A 258 -68.49 -0.11 56.63
N ALA A 259 -68.40 1.11 57.18
CA ALA A 259 -67.31 2.05 56.93
C ALA A 259 -65.97 1.55 57.51
N SER A 260 -65.95 1.10 58.77
CA SER A 260 -64.77 0.47 59.37
C SER A 260 -64.40 -0.86 58.68
N GLY A 261 -65.39 -1.55 58.13
CA GLY A 261 -65.19 -2.72 57.28
C GLY A 261 -64.53 -2.38 55.93
N SER A 262 -64.89 -1.25 55.31
CA SER A 262 -64.23 -0.77 54.08
C SER A 262 -62.81 -0.28 54.34
N GLU A 263 -62.55 0.44 55.44
CA GLU A 263 -61.19 0.82 55.85
C GLU A 263 -60.26 -0.41 56.00
N LEU A 264 -60.80 -1.51 56.56
CA LEU A 264 -60.11 -2.80 56.65
C LEU A 264 -59.92 -3.52 55.31
N THR A 265 -60.76 -3.27 54.29
CA THR A 265 -60.48 -3.74 52.92
C THR A 265 -59.45 -2.86 52.23
N ASP A 266 -59.46 -1.56 52.45
CA ASP A 266 -58.51 -0.61 51.85
C ASP A 266 -57.09 -0.90 52.34
N VAL A 267 -56.91 -1.17 53.64
CA VAL A 267 -55.62 -1.63 54.20
C VAL A 267 -55.13 -2.94 53.55
N ARG A 268 -56.03 -3.87 53.18
CA ARG A 268 -55.66 -5.11 52.47
C ARG A 268 -55.27 -4.84 51.02
N VAL A 269 -55.96 -3.94 50.33
CA VAL A 269 -55.62 -3.50 48.97
C VAL A 269 -54.24 -2.85 48.96
N LEU A 270 -54.01 -1.85 49.83
CA LEU A 270 -52.72 -1.18 50.00
C LEU A 270 -51.59 -2.18 50.38
N THR A 271 -51.89 -3.19 51.19
CA THR A 271 -50.92 -4.27 51.50
C THR A 271 -50.61 -5.15 50.29
N GLY A 272 -51.58 -5.36 49.39
CA GLY A 272 -51.39 -6.06 48.12
C GLY A 272 -50.54 -5.26 47.13
N GLU A 273 -50.86 -3.97 46.98
CA GLU A 273 -50.12 -3.01 46.15
C GLU A 273 -48.67 -2.85 46.62
N LEU A 274 -48.44 -2.72 47.93
CA LEU A 274 -47.10 -2.63 48.51
C LEU A 274 -46.27 -3.90 48.26
N LYS A 275 -46.90 -5.09 48.31
CA LYS A 275 -46.24 -6.36 47.97
C LYS A 275 -45.92 -6.46 46.48
N HIS A 276 -46.83 -5.99 45.61
CA HIS A 276 -46.61 -5.97 44.17
C HIS A 276 -45.45 -5.03 43.81
N SER A 277 -45.45 -3.80 44.34
CA SER A 277 -44.38 -2.82 44.14
C SER A 277 -43.04 -3.31 44.69
N SER A 278 -43.02 -3.98 45.85
CA SER A 278 -41.80 -4.60 46.40
C SER A 278 -41.21 -5.67 45.47
N LEU A 279 -42.07 -6.51 44.86
CA LEU A 279 -41.65 -7.52 43.88
C LEU A 279 -41.15 -6.89 42.57
N GLU A 280 -41.77 -5.81 42.10
CA GLU A 280 -41.29 -5.05 40.94
C GLU A 280 -39.93 -4.40 41.21
N LEU A 281 -39.75 -3.77 42.37
CA LEU A 281 -38.46 -3.22 42.79
C LEU A 281 -37.37 -4.30 42.93
N GLN A 282 -37.74 -5.54 43.28
CA GLN A 282 -36.79 -6.65 43.26
C GLN A 282 -36.37 -7.01 41.82
N LYS A 283 -37.32 -7.17 40.90
CA LYS A 283 -37.02 -7.44 39.48
C LYS A 283 -36.15 -6.34 38.85
N MET A 284 -36.47 -5.07 39.15
CA MET A 284 -35.68 -3.94 38.67
C MET A 284 -34.23 -3.98 39.17
N ARG A 285 -33.98 -4.40 40.43
CA ARG A 285 -32.61 -4.60 40.95
C ARG A 285 -31.90 -5.77 40.25
N GLU A 286 -32.57 -6.90 40.05
CA GLU A 286 -32.01 -8.06 39.34
C GLU A 286 -31.68 -7.71 37.86
N GLU A 287 -32.50 -6.87 37.23
CA GLU A 287 -32.23 -6.33 35.89
C GLU A 287 -31.07 -5.31 35.87
N GLU A 288 -30.99 -4.41 36.86
CA GLU A 288 -29.89 -3.46 37.05
C GLU A 288 -28.55 -4.17 37.26
N GLU A 289 -28.51 -5.20 38.12
CA GLU A 289 -27.33 -6.03 38.34
C GLU A 289 -26.90 -6.74 37.05
N ARG A 290 -27.85 -7.33 36.31
CA ARG A 290 -27.57 -7.99 35.02
C ARG A 290 -27.02 -7.00 33.97
N LEU A 291 -27.61 -5.81 33.86
CA LEU A 291 -27.13 -4.76 32.95
C LEU A 291 -25.73 -4.27 33.35
N THR A 292 -25.48 -4.12 34.65
CA THR A 292 -24.15 -3.76 35.18
C THR A 292 -23.10 -4.81 34.85
N GLN A 293 -23.42 -6.11 34.99
CA GLN A 293 -22.54 -7.20 34.57
C GLN A 293 -22.26 -7.19 33.06
N GLN A 294 -23.27 -6.94 32.23
CA GLN A 294 -23.11 -6.83 30.77
C GLN A 294 -22.20 -5.65 30.39
N LEU A 295 -22.39 -4.47 30.98
CA LEU A 295 -21.55 -3.29 30.76
C LEU A 295 -20.10 -3.52 31.20
N MET A 296 -19.88 -4.20 32.33
CA MET A 296 -18.55 -4.54 32.82
C MET A 296 -17.83 -5.53 31.89
N GLU A 297 -18.53 -6.53 31.37
CA GLU A 297 -17.95 -7.46 30.40
C GLU A 297 -17.67 -6.79 29.04
N GLN A 298 -18.58 -5.95 28.54
CA GLN A 298 -18.36 -5.16 27.32
C GLN A 298 -17.15 -4.24 27.47
N ARG A 299 -17.03 -3.52 28.61
CA ARG A 299 -15.87 -2.69 28.93
C ARG A 299 -14.57 -3.51 28.92
N ARG A 300 -14.57 -4.68 29.58
CA ARG A 300 -13.41 -5.59 29.62
C ARG A 300 -13.00 -6.09 28.22
N GLN A 301 -13.97 -6.33 27.33
CA GLN A 301 -13.70 -6.69 25.93
C GLN A 301 -13.09 -5.52 25.15
N SER A 302 -13.62 -4.30 25.30
CA SER A 302 -13.08 -3.08 24.69
C SER A 302 -11.67 -2.77 25.18
N GLU A 303 -11.39 -2.88 26.49
CA GLU A 303 -10.05 -2.69 27.06
C GLU A 303 -9.03 -3.70 26.52
N LYS A 304 -9.46 -4.96 26.26
CA LYS A 304 -8.63 -5.98 25.61
C LYS A 304 -8.37 -5.68 24.13
N GLN A 305 -9.35 -5.17 23.39
CA GLN A 305 -9.18 -4.76 21.99
C GLN A 305 -8.17 -3.60 21.92
N LEU A 306 -8.39 -2.54 22.70
CA LEU A 306 -7.50 -1.39 22.79
C LEU A 306 -6.06 -1.77 23.19
N SER A 307 -5.90 -2.76 24.08
CA SER A 307 -4.59 -3.27 24.48
C SER A 307 -3.88 -4.02 23.33
N ARG A 308 -4.62 -4.76 22.50
CA ARG A 308 -4.07 -5.42 21.30
C ARG A 308 -3.67 -4.39 20.25
N GLU A 309 -4.52 -3.41 20.00
CA GLU A 309 -4.29 -2.31 19.05
C GLU A 309 -3.02 -1.52 19.42
N LYS A 310 -2.90 -1.10 20.68
CA LYS A 310 -1.69 -0.43 21.21
C LYS A 310 -0.42 -1.27 21.06
N HIS A 311 -0.52 -2.60 21.25
CA HIS A 311 0.63 -3.48 21.06
C HIS A 311 1.03 -3.58 19.58
N SER A 312 0.07 -3.71 18.66
CA SER A 312 0.36 -3.66 17.22
C SER A 312 0.92 -2.29 16.80
N GLU A 313 0.37 -1.18 17.30
CA GLU A 313 0.85 0.17 17.02
C GLU A 313 2.32 0.35 17.45
N SER A 314 2.68 -0.13 18.65
CA SER A 314 4.07 -0.16 19.12
C SER A 314 4.96 -0.97 18.17
N LEU A 315 4.55 -2.18 17.78
CA LEU A 315 5.31 -3.02 16.86
C LEU A 315 5.47 -2.39 15.47
N HIS A 316 4.47 -1.65 14.98
CA HIS A 316 4.57 -0.89 13.73
C HIS A 316 5.52 0.31 13.87
N ARG A 317 5.46 1.04 14.99
CA ARG A 317 6.38 2.14 15.31
C ARG A 317 7.84 1.66 15.38
N ASP A 318 8.10 0.53 16.03
CA ASP A 318 9.45 -0.06 16.16
C ASP A 318 9.98 -0.60 14.82
N LYS A 319 9.10 -0.96 13.88
CA LYS A 319 9.49 -1.29 12.49
C LYS A 319 9.83 -0.03 11.69
N LEU A 320 9.02 1.02 11.82
CA LEU A 320 9.25 2.31 11.14
C LEU A 320 10.57 2.96 11.60
N LEU A 321 10.92 2.88 12.89
CA LEU A 321 12.18 3.41 13.40
C LEU A 321 13.39 2.69 12.79
N ARG A 322 13.40 1.35 12.78
CA ARG A 322 14.48 0.56 12.13
C ARG A 322 14.62 0.85 10.64
N LEU A 323 13.51 0.90 9.89
CA LEU A 323 13.56 1.24 8.46
C LEU A 323 14.05 2.68 8.21
N LYS A 324 13.83 3.61 9.15
CA LYS A 324 14.38 4.96 9.09
C LYS A 324 15.88 4.96 9.36
N GLU A 325 16.34 4.23 10.36
CA GLU A 325 17.77 4.07 10.68
C GLU A 325 18.52 3.43 9.48
N GLU A 326 17.99 2.33 8.93
CA GLU A 326 18.53 1.70 7.71
C GLU A 326 18.59 2.67 6.52
N LEU A 327 17.57 3.51 6.32
CA LEU A 327 17.55 4.51 5.24
C LEU A 327 18.62 5.61 5.45
N GLU A 328 18.79 6.06 6.69
CA GLU A 328 19.82 7.04 7.06
C GLU A 328 21.22 6.47 6.84
N GLU A 329 21.49 5.23 7.27
CA GLU A 329 22.75 4.52 6.98
C GLU A 329 23.03 4.39 5.46
N LYS A 330 22.01 4.01 4.66
CA LYS A 330 22.18 3.91 3.19
C LYS A 330 22.45 5.26 2.55
N HIS A 331 21.88 6.35 3.07
CA HIS A 331 22.15 7.70 2.60
C HIS A 331 23.59 8.13 2.89
N GLU A 332 24.09 7.88 4.09
CA GLU A 332 25.50 8.15 4.45
C GLU A 332 26.48 7.32 3.61
N MET A 333 26.19 6.03 3.39
CA MET A 333 26.98 5.18 2.48
C MET A 333 27.02 5.73 1.05
N TRP A 334 25.90 6.25 0.54
CA TRP A 334 25.82 6.85 -0.79
C TRP A 334 26.63 8.16 -0.87
N LEU A 335 26.50 9.05 0.12
CA LEU A 335 27.29 10.29 0.20
C LEU A 335 28.80 9.99 0.23
N SER A 336 29.23 8.99 1.00
CA SER A 336 30.63 8.53 1.04
C SER A 336 31.10 7.91 -0.29
N CYS A 337 30.20 7.31 -1.06
CA CYS A 337 30.50 6.82 -2.41
C CYS A 337 30.68 8.00 -3.38
N GLN A 338 29.77 8.97 -3.38
CA GLN A 338 29.84 10.18 -4.20
C GLN A 338 31.13 10.95 -3.95
N GLN A 339 31.47 11.23 -2.68
CA GLN A 339 32.70 11.94 -2.32
C GLN A 339 33.97 11.26 -2.85
N ARG A 340 34.00 9.91 -2.85
CA ARG A 340 35.12 9.13 -3.41
C ARG A 340 35.17 9.24 -4.93
N TYR A 341 34.03 9.22 -5.61
CA TYR A 341 33.94 9.46 -7.05
C TYR A 341 34.47 10.85 -7.41
N ASP A 342 33.99 11.90 -6.73
CA ASP A 342 34.41 13.29 -6.96
C ASP A 342 35.93 13.44 -6.77
N THR A 343 36.47 12.86 -5.68
CA THR A 343 37.92 12.84 -5.41
C THR A 343 38.71 12.14 -6.52
N MET A 344 38.23 11.00 -7.04
CA MET A 344 38.87 10.30 -8.16
C MET A 344 38.80 11.11 -9.45
N GLN A 345 37.68 11.80 -9.71
CA GLN A 345 37.50 12.66 -10.88
C GLN A 345 38.43 13.88 -10.85
N GLU A 346 38.62 14.51 -9.68
CA GLU A 346 39.63 15.57 -9.47
C GLU A 346 41.05 15.05 -9.71
N GLN A 347 41.39 13.86 -9.20
CA GLN A 347 42.69 13.24 -9.42
C GLN A 347 42.95 13.00 -10.92
N LEU A 348 41.99 12.39 -11.63
CA LEU A 348 42.07 12.15 -13.09
C LEU A 348 42.28 13.46 -13.86
N SER A 349 41.52 14.51 -13.51
CA SER A 349 41.66 15.84 -14.11
C SER A 349 43.06 16.43 -13.89
N SER A 350 43.62 16.25 -12.68
CA SER A 350 44.99 16.69 -12.36
C SER A 350 46.06 15.91 -13.13
N TRP A 351 45.85 14.61 -13.37
CA TRP A 351 46.74 13.76 -14.17
C TRP A 351 46.74 14.17 -15.64
N GLN A 352 45.56 14.35 -16.24
CA GLN A 352 45.42 14.86 -17.61
C GLN A 352 46.08 16.23 -17.79
N GLN A 353 45.96 17.12 -16.81
CA GLN A 353 46.62 18.44 -16.86
C GLN A 353 48.16 18.32 -16.83
N ARG A 354 48.72 17.42 -16.01
CA ARG A 354 50.17 17.16 -15.95
C ARG A 354 50.69 16.51 -17.23
N GLU A 355 49.94 15.56 -17.77
CA GLU A 355 50.23 14.92 -19.05
C GLU A 355 50.28 15.97 -20.17
N ALA A 356 49.22 16.77 -20.33
CA ALA A 356 49.18 17.86 -21.31
C ALA A 356 50.31 18.89 -21.12
N GLN A 357 50.74 19.16 -19.87
CA GLN A 357 51.91 20.00 -19.61
C GLN A 357 53.22 19.34 -20.05
N MET A 358 53.39 18.04 -19.82
CA MET A 358 54.55 17.28 -20.26
C MET A 358 54.61 17.16 -21.80
N SER A 359 53.48 16.88 -22.47
CA SER A 359 53.40 16.84 -23.95
C SER A 359 53.69 18.20 -24.59
N ARG A 360 53.45 19.33 -23.90
CA ARG A 360 53.92 20.65 -24.35
C ARG A 360 55.43 20.78 -24.23
N LYS A 361 56.00 20.44 -23.07
CA LYS A 361 57.47 20.46 -22.85
C LYS A 361 58.22 19.55 -23.83
N TYR A 362 57.68 18.37 -24.11
CA TYR A 362 58.25 17.42 -25.07
C TYR A 362 58.31 18.03 -26.47
N ARG A 363 57.19 18.56 -26.98
CA ARG A 363 57.16 19.25 -28.28
C ARG A 363 58.14 20.43 -28.36
N THR A 364 58.26 21.25 -27.31
CA THR A 364 59.27 22.33 -27.29
C THR A 364 60.70 21.79 -27.35
N ALA A 365 61.01 20.71 -26.62
CA ALA A 365 62.34 20.08 -26.69
C ALA A 365 62.62 19.44 -28.06
N GLU A 366 61.59 18.88 -28.70
CA GLU A 366 61.65 18.32 -30.07
C GLU A 366 61.87 19.42 -31.12
N GLU A 367 61.18 20.56 -31.01
CA GLU A 367 61.42 21.78 -31.80
C GLU A 367 62.84 22.36 -31.58
N GLU A 368 63.39 22.27 -30.36
CA GLU A 368 64.77 22.68 -30.07
C GLU A 368 65.80 21.70 -30.68
N VAL A 369 65.57 20.38 -30.57
CA VAL A 369 66.45 19.35 -31.15
C VAL A 369 66.46 19.42 -32.67
N THR A 370 65.32 19.65 -33.32
CA THR A 370 65.24 19.82 -34.79
C THR A 370 66.01 21.06 -35.25
N ARG A 371 65.82 22.23 -34.61
CA ARG A 371 66.64 23.43 -34.89
C ARG A 371 68.14 23.19 -34.68
N LEU A 372 68.53 22.49 -33.61
CA LEU A 372 69.94 22.18 -33.37
C LEU A 372 70.52 21.27 -34.47
N ARG A 373 69.76 20.28 -34.97
CA ARG A 373 70.16 19.46 -36.13
C ARG A 373 70.37 20.31 -37.38
N GLU A 374 69.44 21.19 -37.72
CA GLU A 374 69.58 22.11 -38.87
C GLU A 374 70.85 22.97 -38.77
N THR A 375 71.15 23.54 -37.59
CA THR A 375 72.38 24.34 -37.40
C THR A 375 73.65 23.50 -37.47
N LEU A 376 73.62 22.25 -36.99
CA LEU A 376 74.75 21.32 -37.10
C LEU A 376 75.00 20.91 -38.55
N GLU A 377 73.94 20.64 -39.31
CA GLU A 377 74.03 20.24 -40.71
C GLU A 377 74.55 21.39 -41.59
N LYS A 378 74.06 22.61 -41.35
CA LYS A 378 74.58 23.83 -42.00
C LYS A 378 76.07 24.07 -41.70
N THR A 379 76.47 24.01 -40.44
CA THR A 379 77.89 24.21 -40.06
C THR A 379 78.79 23.07 -40.57
N GLN A 380 78.27 21.85 -40.72
CA GLN A 380 78.98 20.77 -41.40
C GLN A 380 79.19 21.06 -42.90
N GLU A 381 78.20 21.59 -43.62
CA GLU A 381 78.38 21.94 -45.03
C GLU A 381 79.35 23.12 -45.21
N GLU A 382 79.23 24.19 -44.42
CA GLU A 382 80.22 25.28 -44.37
C GLU A 382 81.65 24.73 -44.11
N THR A 383 81.78 23.75 -43.21
CA THR A 383 83.05 23.07 -42.93
C THR A 383 83.52 22.13 -44.06
N ARG A 384 82.62 21.66 -44.93
CA ARG A 384 82.98 20.87 -46.13
C ARG A 384 83.39 21.79 -47.28
N GLU A 385 82.77 22.95 -47.44
CA GLU A 385 83.14 23.98 -48.42
C GLU A 385 84.55 24.51 -48.12
N LEU A 386 84.81 24.91 -46.87
CA LEU A 386 86.13 25.37 -46.39
C LEU A 386 87.27 24.33 -46.48
N ARG A 387 87.00 23.08 -46.87
CA ARG A 387 88.02 22.05 -47.15
C ARG A 387 88.21 21.76 -48.64
N ARG A 388 87.44 22.40 -49.53
CA ARG A 388 87.57 22.27 -50.99
C ARG A 388 88.41 23.41 -51.59
N ASP A 389 88.48 24.55 -50.88
CA ASP A 389 89.43 25.64 -51.10
C ASP A 389 90.82 25.34 -50.48
#